data_AF-A0A918PIA8-F1
#
_entry.id   AF-A0A918PIA8-F1
#
_cell.length_a   1.000
_cell.length_b   1.000
_cell.length_c   1.000
_cell.angle_alpha   90.00
_cell.angle_beta   90.00
_cell.angle_gamma   90.00
#
_symmetry.space_group_name_H-M   'P 1'
#
loop_
_entity.id
_entity.type
_entity.pdbx_description
1 polymer ?
#
loop_
_entity_poly.entity_id
_entity_poly.type
_entity_poly.pdbx_seq_one_letter_code
_entity_poly.pdbx_strand_id
1 'polypeptide(L)'
;MPNPPAPFPRSRPLRAGALCLAAAFSLSGLGDSSAAAGKEPPPVVAPAIAGYPAYMPMHGLRAPAVKLFVKCDASRAAGREVYQGRSGDSLYGRAEGGFEFVYEARDGAGNPCVYPFAPWLPQIVGSLDGTQYILRSSQPGHGVIFRTADEWASVDLRLFEIGRQRIHFEMQDISLDFSGAIQPKGGLQLEAYGGEKPGLFTAVVRRARIYGGKNAIFVPGGQTMLYVEDSDIAGNLSGTPDQDHTTYINGILVSHLRNSLWRGQRGWSNVASGHQLKDKAYLRIWENVTVANQPNGAPPSAMPLIDALGYGFTWSNGLKLARLKPEQAPRDALVDLRTENTYSPPQSYPWSVVADPAWRMPANPLAALDKVYLSVFLDTTVQSFRTEPYVFAVRPQGTRITPGTTLIEGNEQTTRAQQRIVSLAFNTVGNAARIYSDEGWGLTDPEVPQDQRWIFDRDAFARHALGLIGR
;
A
#
# COMPACT_ATOMS: atom_id res chain seq x y z
N MET A 1 0.88 -34.66 44.03
CA MET A 1 -0.06 -33.53 44.18
C MET A 1 0.56 -32.33 43.47
N PRO A 2 -0.14 -31.56 42.61
CA PRO A 2 -1.58 -31.51 42.32
C PRO A 2 -1.97 -32.05 40.93
N ASN A 3 -3.27 -32.09 40.66
CA ASN A 3 -4.00 -32.92 39.69
C ASN A 3 -3.93 -32.44 38.22
N PRO A 4 -4.10 -33.34 37.22
CA PRO A 4 -4.60 -32.96 35.91
C PRO A 4 -6.12 -32.69 35.97
N PRO A 5 -6.64 -31.66 35.28
CA PRO A 5 -8.07 -31.43 35.21
C PRO A 5 -8.77 -32.49 34.34
N ALA A 6 -9.90 -32.99 34.86
CA ALA A 6 -10.78 -33.97 34.25
C ALA A 6 -11.51 -33.42 33.00
N PRO A 7 -11.92 -34.29 32.07
CA PRO A 7 -12.69 -33.90 30.89
C PRO A 7 -14.17 -33.70 31.24
N PHE A 8 -14.76 -32.57 30.84
CA PHE A 8 -16.21 -32.39 30.89
C PHE A 8 -16.90 -33.03 29.67
N PRO A 9 -18.12 -33.58 29.85
CA PRO A 9 -18.72 -34.50 28.90
C PRO A 9 -19.53 -33.79 27.81
N ARG A 10 -19.58 -34.45 26.64
CA ARG A 10 -20.61 -34.25 25.62
C ARG A 10 -21.97 -34.68 26.17
N SER A 11 -22.97 -33.81 26.08
CA SER A 11 -24.38 -34.19 26.14
C SER A 11 -25.08 -33.81 24.83
N ARG A 12 -26.08 -34.64 24.50
CA ARG A 12 -26.73 -34.89 23.22
C ARG A 12 -27.87 -33.90 22.92
N PRO A 13 -28.41 -33.91 21.67
CA PRO A 13 -29.39 -32.94 21.20
C PRO A 13 -30.81 -33.26 21.69
N LEU A 14 -31.65 -32.23 21.81
CA LEU A 14 -33.09 -32.39 21.96
C LEU A 14 -33.78 -32.28 20.60
N ARG A 15 -34.69 -33.22 20.39
CA ARG A 15 -35.53 -33.46 19.22
C ARG A 15 -36.74 -32.53 19.19
N ALA A 16 -37.14 -32.20 17.96
CA ALA A 16 -38.48 -32.27 17.35
C ALA A 16 -39.75 -31.82 18.11
N GLY A 17 -40.60 -31.09 17.37
CA GLY A 17 -42.02 -30.86 17.64
C GLY A 17 -42.44 -29.47 17.17
N ALA A 18 -42.61 -29.23 15.86
CA ALA A 18 -43.90 -29.31 15.14
C ALA A 18 -44.96 -28.31 15.63
N LEU A 19 -45.32 -27.33 14.80
CA LEU A 19 -46.72 -27.13 14.37
C LEU A 19 -46.81 -26.15 13.19
N CYS A 20 -47.50 -26.61 12.14
CA CYS A 20 -48.00 -25.82 11.03
C CYS A 20 -49.07 -24.83 11.48
N LEU A 21 -49.13 -23.65 10.85
CA LEU A 21 -50.42 -23.09 10.42
C LEU A 21 -50.21 -22.17 9.23
N ALA A 22 -50.83 -22.59 8.12
CA ALA A 22 -50.93 -21.88 6.86
C ALA A 22 -51.98 -20.77 6.98
N ALA A 23 -51.74 -19.64 6.32
CA ALA A 23 -52.78 -18.72 5.89
C ALA A 23 -52.52 -18.42 4.40
N ALA A 24 -53.44 -18.90 3.57
CA ALA A 24 -53.49 -18.65 2.14
C ALA A 24 -54.10 -17.26 1.88
N PHE A 25 -53.54 -16.53 0.91
CA PHE A 25 -54.32 -15.60 0.08
C PHE A 25 -53.88 -15.69 -1.38
N SER A 26 -54.90 -15.91 -2.19
CA SER A 26 -55.08 -16.00 -3.64
C SER A 26 -54.12 -15.29 -4.62
N LEU A 27 -53.75 -16.09 -5.62
CA LEU A 27 -53.48 -15.83 -7.04
C LEU A 27 -54.05 -14.54 -7.66
N SER A 28 -53.23 -13.81 -8.42
CA SER A 28 -53.37 -13.63 -9.89
C SER A 28 -52.36 -12.60 -10.42
N GLY A 29 -51.63 -12.95 -11.48
CA GLY A 29 -50.71 -12.04 -12.17
C GLY A 29 -49.54 -12.74 -12.86
N LEU A 30 -49.84 -13.60 -13.85
CA LEU A 30 -48.86 -14.02 -14.86
C LEU A 30 -48.57 -12.81 -15.77
N GLY A 31 -47.34 -12.32 -15.73
CA GLY A 31 -46.85 -11.25 -16.60
C GLY A 31 -45.38 -11.48 -16.91
N ASP A 32 -45.10 -11.67 -18.20
CA ASP A 32 -43.81 -12.02 -18.80
C ASP A 32 -42.60 -11.26 -18.23
N SER A 33 -41.68 -12.01 -17.62
CA SER A 33 -40.30 -11.53 -17.40
C SER A 33 -39.49 -11.72 -18.69
N SER A 34 -39.72 -10.84 -19.65
CA SER A 34 -38.77 -10.60 -20.73
C SER A 34 -37.53 -9.92 -20.14
N ALA A 35 -36.43 -10.68 -20.04
CA ALA A 35 -35.11 -10.19 -19.71
C ALA A 35 -34.73 -9.03 -20.66
N ALA A 36 -34.78 -7.80 -20.16
CA ALA A 36 -34.20 -6.67 -20.85
C ALA A 36 -32.68 -6.83 -20.82
N ALA A 37 -32.11 -7.11 -21.99
CA ALA A 37 -30.67 -7.07 -22.23
C ALA A 37 -30.11 -5.74 -21.72
N GLY A 38 -29.30 -5.81 -20.67
CA GLY A 38 -28.58 -4.67 -20.14
C GLY A 38 -27.65 -4.12 -21.23
N LYS A 39 -27.90 -2.88 -21.65
CA LYS A 39 -26.94 -2.10 -22.44
C LYS A 39 -25.59 -2.13 -21.72
N GLU A 40 -24.56 -2.58 -22.44
CA GLU A 40 -23.17 -2.50 -21.99
C GLU A 40 -22.87 -1.05 -21.59
N PRO A 41 -22.29 -0.80 -20.40
CA PRO A 41 -21.88 0.54 -20.02
C PRO A 41 -20.92 1.10 -21.07
N PRO A 42 -20.96 2.41 -21.35
CA PRO A 42 -20.09 3.02 -22.36
C PRO A 42 -18.62 2.72 -22.04
N PRO A 43 -17.77 2.58 -23.07
CA PRO A 43 -16.35 2.30 -22.87
C PRO A 43 -15.76 3.36 -21.95
N VAL A 44 -15.23 2.91 -20.80
CA VAL A 44 -14.47 3.76 -19.90
C VAL A 44 -13.25 4.22 -20.68
N VAL A 45 -13.25 5.47 -21.14
CA VAL A 45 -12.05 6.08 -21.72
C VAL A 45 -10.99 6.06 -20.63
N ALA A 46 -9.97 5.23 -20.83
CA ALA A 46 -8.86 5.16 -19.90
C ALA A 46 -8.26 6.57 -19.77
N PRO A 47 -8.01 7.07 -18.55
CA PRO A 47 -7.24 8.30 -18.42
C PRO A 47 -5.90 8.12 -19.14
N ALA A 48 -5.44 9.17 -19.81
CA ALA A 48 -4.14 9.17 -20.47
C ALA A 48 -3.06 8.77 -19.45
N ILE A 49 -2.12 7.90 -19.87
CA ILE A 49 -1.01 7.48 -19.00
C ILE A 49 -0.23 8.75 -18.64
N ALA A 50 -0.30 9.15 -17.37
CA ALA A 50 0.48 10.27 -16.88
C ALA A 50 1.97 9.93 -16.99
N GLY A 51 2.83 10.92 -17.31
CA GLY A 51 4.27 10.73 -17.22
C GLY A 51 4.69 10.31 -15.81
N TYR A 52 5.90 9.75 -15.67
CA TYR A 52 6.45 9.45 -14.35
C TYR A 52 6.73 10.75 -13.57
N PRO A 53 6.68 10.73 -12.23
CA PRO A 53 7.07 11.89 -11.43
C PRO A 53 8.49 12.36 -11.78
N ALA A 54 8.72 13.67 -11.78
CA ALA A 54 10.01 14.24 -12.23
C ALA A 54 11.22 13.76 -11.41
N TYR A 55 11.00 13.38 -10.14
CA TYR A 55 12.00 12.83 -9.22
C TYR A 55 12.14 11.31 -9.30
N MET A 56 11.41 10.63 -10.19
CA MET A 56 11.58 9.21 -10.49
C MET A 56 12.41 9.08 -11.78
N PRO A 57 13.75 8.94 -11.69
CA PRO A 57 14.60 8.93 -12.87
C PRO A 57 14.39 7.65 -13.69
N MET A 58 13.93 7.81 -14.94
CA MET A 58 13.71 6.70 -15.88
C MET A 58 14.83 6.55 -16.93
N HIS A 59 15.84 7.42 -16.89
CA HIS A 59 16.99 7.34 -17.79
C HIS A 59 17.86 6.10 -17.51
N GLY A 60 18.54 5.60 -18.54
CA GLY A 60 19.40 4.42 -18.45
C GLY A 60 18.67 3.08 -18.54
N LEU A 61 17.34 3.07 -18.58
CA LEU A 61 16.54 1.87 -18.85
C LEU A 61 16.56 1.53 -20.35
N ARG A 62 16.64 0.24 -20.67
CA ARG A 62 16.61 -0.30 -22.03
C ARG A 62 15.27 -0.93 -22.30
N ALA A 63 14.76 -0.85 -23.54
CA ALA A 63 13.52 -1.55 -23.89
C ALA A 63 13.63 -3.06 -23.54
N PRO A 64 12.56 -3.69 -23.05
CA PRO A 64 12.54 -5.13 -22.77
C PRO A 64 13.06 -5.92 -23.98
N ALA A 65 14.05 -6.79 -23.74
CA ALA A 65 14.65 -7.60 -24.79
C ALA A 65 13.67 -8.66 -25.33
N VAL A 66 12.74 -9.10 -24.48
CA VAL A 66 11.73 -10.08 -24.81
C VAL A 66 10.34 -9.48 -24.63
N LYS A 67 9.51 -9.61 -25.66
CA LYS A 67 8.08 -9.29 -25.61
C LYS A 67 7.25 -10.54 -25.86
N LEU A 68 6.37 -10.88 -24.93
CA LEU A 68 5.55 -12.08 -24.94
C LEU A 68 4.06 -11.69 -24.93
N PHE A 69 3.33 -12.16 -25.94
CA PHE A 69 1.88 -11.95 -26.03
C PHE A 69 1.18 -13.21 -25.56
N VAL A 70 0.38 -13.11 -24.50
CA VAL A 70 -0.32 -14.23 -23.87
C VAL A 70 -1.76 -14.27 -24.36
N LYS A 71 -2.21 -15.41 -24.89
CA LYS A 71 -3.54 -15.60 -25.48
C LYS A 71 -4.57 -16.02 -24.44
N CYS A 72 -5.71 -15.35 -24.37
CA CYS A 72 -6.69 -15.56 -23.31
C CYS A 72 -7.26 -16.98 -23.32
N ASP A 73 -7.98 -17.34 -24.39
CA ASP A 73 -8.69 -18.63 -24.46
C ASP A 73 -7.75 -19.83 -24.40
N ALA A 74 -6.61 -19.74 -25.09
CA ALA A 74 -5.62 -20.80 -25.09
C ALA A 74 -5.00 -20.98 -23.69
N SER A 75 -4.69 -19.89 -22.99
CA SER A 75 -4.12 -19.96 -21.64
C SER A 75 -5.15 -20.45 -20.62
N ARG A 76 -6.41 -20.06 -20.76
CA ARG A 76 -7.53 -20.56 -19.94
C ARG A 76 -7.71 -22.07 -20.12
N ALA A 77 -7.71 -22.56 -21.36
CA ALA A 77 -7.82 -23.98 -21.65
C ALA A 77 -6.62 -24.80 -21.14
N ALA A 78 -5.43 -24.21 -21.17
CA ALA A 78 -4.19 -24.87 -20.74
C ALA A 78 -3.90 -24.76 -19.23
N GLY A 79 -4.57 -23.83 -18.52
CA GLY A 79 -4.28 -23.55 -17.10
C GLY A 79 -2.91 -22.90 -16.84
N ARG A 80 -2.26 -22.33 -17.88
CA ARG A 80 -0.93 -21.69 -17.83
C ARG A 80 -0.78 -20.68 -18.97
N GLU A 81 0.27 -19.86 -18.99
CA GLU A 81 0.50 -18.98 -20.14
C GLU A 81 0.69 -19.76 -21.44
N VAL A 82 -0.11 -19.41 -22.45
CA VAL A 82 0.07 -19.81 -23.84
C VAL A 82 0.40 -18.57 -24.67
N TYR A 83 1.59 -18.61 -25.25
CA TYR A 83 2.17 -17.48 -25.97
C TYR A 83 1.84 -17.51 -27.46
N GLN A 84 1.58 -16.34 -28.04
CA GLN A 84 1.56 -16.18 -29.49
C GLN A 84 3.00 -16.20 -30.03
N GLY A 85 3.38 -17.28 -30.71
CA GLY A 85 4.72 -17.44 -31.30
C GLY A 85 5.68 -18.22 -30.40
N ARG A 86 6.84 -17.63 -30.06
CA ARG A 86 7.86 -18.30 -29.24
C ARG A 86 7.32 -18.61 -27.84
N SER A 87 7.55 -19.84 -27.35
CA SER A 87 7.19 -20.22 -25.97
C SER A 87 8.15 -19.59 -24.96
N GLY A 88 7.65 -19.20 -23.79
CA GLY A 88 8.47 -18.72 -22.67
C GLY A 88 9.57 -19.71 -22.27
N ASP A 89 9.29 -21.02 -22.39
CA ASP A 89 10.23 -22.12 -22.11
C ASP A 89 11.49 -22.08 -22.98
N SER A 90 11.39 -21.58 -24.22
CA SER A 90 12.52 -21.46 -25.15
C SER A 90 13.57 -20.42 -24.72
N LEU A 91 13.27 -19.61 -23.70
CA LEU A 91 14.10 -18.48 -23.27
C LEU A 91 15.04 -18.81 -22.09
N TYR A 92 14.91 -19.98 -21.46
CA TYR A 92 15.78 -20.49 -20.37
C TYR A 92 16.19 -19.47 -19.28
N GLY A 93 15.42 -18.40 -19.05
CA GLY A 93 15.76 -17.31 -18.13
C GLY A 93 16.95 -16.43 -18.53
N ARG A 94 17.43 -16.53 -19.78
CA ARG A 94 18.67 -15.85 -20.25
C ARG A 94 18.36 -14.68 -21.19
N ALA A 95 17.62 -13.69 -20.71
CA ALA A 95 17.40 -12.46 -21.46
C ALA A 95 17.99 -11.26 -20.71
N GLU A 96 19.18 -10.82 -21.13
CA GLU A 96 19.72 -9.52 -20.73
C GLU A 96 18.77 -8.41 -21.25
N GLY A 97 18.32 -7.50 -20.37
CA GLY A 97 17.44 -6.38 -20.74
C GLY A 97 15.95 -6.58 -20.43
N GLY A 98 15.52 -7.75 -19.96
CA GLY A 98 14.21 -7.93 -19.33
C GLY A 98 13.04 -8.27 -20.25
N PHE A 99 11.82 -8.22 -19.70
CA PHE A 99 10.61 -8.83 -20.26
C PHE A 99 9.41 -7.88 -20.26
N GLU A 100 8.63 -7.92 -21.34
CA GLU A 100 7.29 -7.36 -21.44
C GLU A 100 6.27 -8.48 -21.69
N PHE A 101 5.35 -8.69 -20.76
CA PHE A 101 4.21 -9.58 -20.91
C PHE A 101 2.96 -8.77 -21.24
N VAL A 102 2.33 -9.13 -22.36
CA VAL A 102 1.12 -8.48 -22.85
C VAL A 102 -0.01 -9.51 -22.84
N TYR A 103 -0.94 -9.35 -21.92
CA TYR A 103 -2.06 -10.26 -21.73
C TYR A 103 -3.26 -9.84 -22.59
N GLU A 104 -3.81 -10.77 -23.37
CA GLU A 104 -5.01 -10.52 -24.15
C GLU A 104 -6.16 -10.11 -23.22
N ALA A 105 -6.76 -8.95 -23.49
CA ALA A 105 -7.68 -8.28 -22.57
C ALA A 105 -9.05 -8.96 -22.52
N ARG A 106 -9.42 -9.65 -23.59
CA ARG A 106 -10.74 -10.24 -23.80
C ARG A 106 -10.63 -11.70 -24.23
N ASP A 107 -11.62 -12.49 -23.84
CA ASP A 107 -11.80 -13.85 -24.33
C ASP A 107 -12.46 -13.87 -25.72
N GLY A 108 -12.60 -15.06 -26.32
CA GLY A 108 -13.22 -15.23 -27.63
C GLY A 108 -14.71 -14.84 -27.68
N ALA A 109 -15.35 -14.65 -26.52
CA ALA A 109 -16.71 -14.14 -26.39
C ALA A 109 -16.75 -12.61 -26.14
N GLY A 110 -15.60 -11.94 -26.07
CA GLY A 110 -15.49 -10.49 -25.87
C GLY A 110 -15.54 -10.04 -24.40
N ASN A 111 -15.61 -10.96 -23.43
CA ASN A 111 -15.62 -10.62 -22.01
C ASN A 111 -14.20 -10.35 -21.49
N PRO A 112 -14.02 -9.57 -20.40
CA PRO A 112 -12.72 -9.41 -19.76
C PRO A 112 -12.07 -10.75 -19.44
N CYS A 113 -10.80 -10.90 -19.81
CA CYS A 113 -10.10 -12.16 -19.63
C CYS A 113 -9.83 -12.43 -18.15
N VAL A 114 -10.14 -13.66 -17.72
CA VAL A 114 -9.80 -14.19 -16.39
C VAL A 114 -8.81 -15.34 -16.57
N TYR A 115 -7.56 -15.12 -16.19
CA TYR A 115 -6.49 -16.11 -16.24
C TYR A 115 -6.47 -16.95 -14.96
N PRO A 116 -6.50 -18.29 -15.05
CA PRO A 116 -6.64 -19.19 -13.89
C PRO A 116 -5.31 -19.51 -13.18
N PHE A 117 -4.28 -18.68 -13.35
CA PHE A 117 -2.90 -18.90 -12.88
C PHE A 117 -2.26 -17.60 -12.38
N ALA A 118 -1.08 -17.68 -11.78
CA ALA A 118 -0.27 -16.51 -11.43
C ALA A 118 0.61 -16.07 -12.62
N PRO A 119 0.80 -14.76 -12.85
CA PRO A 119 1.76 -14.28 -13.84
C PRO A 119 3.17 -14.84 -13.60
N TRP A 120 3.78 -15.41 -14.62
CA TRP A 120 5.17 -15.84 -14.57
C TRP A 120 6.13 -14.64 -14.60
N LEU A 121 7.08 -14.61 -13.66
CA LEU A 121 8.18 -13.65 -13.62
C LEU A 121 9.53 -14.39 -13.69
N PRO A 122 10.17 -14.46 -14.87
CA PRO A 122 11.49 -15.08 -14.98
C PRO A 122 12.57 -14.33 -14.19
N GLN A 123 13.48 -15.08 -13.56
CA GLN A 123 14.75 -14.51 -13.13
C GLN A 123 15.61 -14.20 -14.36
N ILE A 124 16.28 -13.05 -14.34
CA ILE A 124 17.24 -12.69 -15.37
C ILE A 124 18.63 -13.12 -14.91
N VAL A 125 19.34 -13.80 -15.81
CA VAL A 125 20.76 -14.14 -15.63
C VAL A 125 21.60 -13.05 -16.28
N GLY A 126 22.67 -12.62 -15.60
CA GLY A 126 23.62 -11.62 -16.10
C GLY A 126 23.42 -10.24 -15.49
N SER A 127 23.90 -9.20 -16.18
CA SER A 127 23.75 -7.81 -15.71
C SER A 127 22.28 -7.38 -15.76
N LEU A 128 21.74 -6.88 -14.65
CA LEU A 128 20.39 -6.30 -14.60
C LEU A 128 20.40 -4.79 -14.89
N ASP A 129 21.55 -4.19 -15.20
CA ASP A 129 21.61 -2.75 -15.42
C ASP A 129 20.83 -2.34 -16.66
N GLY A 130 19.85 -1.45 -16.50
CA GLY A 130 18.91 -1.02 -17.53
C GLY A 130 17.75 -1.98 -17.79
N THR A 131 17.55 -3.00 -16.96
CA THR A 131 16.52 -4.03 -17.17
C THR A 131 15.12 -3.55 -16.79
N GLN A 132 14.11 -4.02 -17.54
CA GLN A 132 12.71 -3.75 -17.25
C GLN A 132 11.86 -5.03 -17.18
N TYR A 133 10.94 -5.09 -16.22
CA TYR A 133 9.89 -6.09 -16.09
C TYR A 133 8.54 -5.40 -16.25
N ILE A 134 7.81 -5.69 -17.32
CA ILE A 134 6.54 -5.03 -17.61
C ILE A 134 5.44 -6.09 -17.74
N LEU A 135 4.38 -5.96 -16.95
CA LEU A 135 3.16 -6.78 -17.02
C LEU A 135 1.99 -5.86 -17.37
N ARG A 136 1.31 -6.10 -18.50
CA ARG A 136 0.17 -5.26 -18.87
C ARG A 136 -0.90 -5.96 -19.68
N SER A 137 -2.11 -5.38 -19.64
CA SER A 137 -3.14 -5.68 -20.62
C SER A 137 -2.73 -5.25 -22.04
N SER A 138 -3.21 -6.00 -23.03
CA SER A 138 -3.11 -5.68 -24.46
C SER A 138 -3.95 -4.47 -24.85
N GLN A 139 -4.97 -4.12 -24.07
CA GLN A 139 -5.87 -2.99 -24.30
C GLN A 139 -5.82 -2.05 -23.09
N PRO A 140 -5.26 -0.84 -23.23
CA PRO A 140 -5.19 0.13 -22.13
C PRO A 140 -6.55 0.44 -21.52
N GLY A 141 -6.65 0.44 -20.19
CA GLY A 141 -7.90 0.63 -19.44
C GLY A 141 -8.83 -0.57 -19.40
N HIS A 142 -8.52 -1.65 -20.13
CA HIS A 142 -9.26 -2.90 -20.07
C HIS A 142 -8.45 -3.91 -19.25
N GLY A 143 -8.73 -3.94 -17.95
CA GLY A 143 -8.02 -4.79 -17.01
C GLY A 143 -8.20 -6.29 -17.29
N VAL A 144 -7.12 -7.07 -17.10
CA VAL A 144 -7.21 -8.53 -17.00
C VAL A 144 -7.22 -8.95 -15.53
N ILE A 145 -7.80 -10.12 -15.25
CA ILE A 145 -7.88 -10.66 -13.89
C ILE A 145 -7.07 -11.94 -13.83
N PHE A 146 -6.16 -12.04 -12.86
CA PHE A 146 -5.58 -13.30 -12.46
C PHE A 146 -6.33 -13.80 -11.23
N ARG A 147 -6.89 -15.00 -11.34
CA ARG A 147 -7.67 -15.65 -10.28
C ARG A 147 -7.40 -17.15 -10.30
N THR A 148 -6.68 -17.62 -9.31
CA THR A 148 -6.34 -19.03 -9.11
C THR A 148 -7.40 -19.71 -8.25
N ALA A 149 -7.77 -20.95 -8.58
CA ALA A 149 -8.77 -21.71 -7.83
C ALA A 149 -8.31 -21.98 -6.39
N ASP A 150 -7.04 -22.35 -6.21
CA ASP A 150 -6.57 -22.91 -4.95
C ASP A 150 -5.24 -22.31 -4.45
N GLU A 151 -4.48 -21.60 -5.29
CA GLU A 151 -3.19 -21.02 -4.91
C GLU A 151 -2.83 -19.76 -5.72
N TRP A 152 -2.94 -18.60 -5.06
CA TRP A 152 -2.03 -17.46 -5.17
C TRP A 152 -1.62 -16.98 -6.57
N ALA A 153 -2.49 -16.22 -7.24
CA ALA A 153 -2.08 -15.33 -8.33
C ALA A 153 -1.22 -14.15 -7.83
N SER A 154 -0.02 -14.41 -7.30
CA SER A 154 0.91 -13.37 -6.87
C SER A 154 1.87 -12.97 -8.00
N VAL A 155 2.34 -11.73 -7.93
CA VAL A 155 3.47 -11.25 -8.72
C VAL A 155 4.63 -11.08 -7.75
N ASP A 156 5.64 -11.94 -7.85
CA ASP A 156 6.81 -11.94 -6.96
C ASP A 156 8.09 -11.67 -7.76
N LEU A 157 8.66 -10.48 -7.56
CA LEU A 157 9.95 -10.09 -8.12
C LEU A 157 10.96 -9.97 -6.98
N ARG A 158 11.95 -10.87 -6.97
CA ARG A 158 13.04 -10.83 -6.00
C ARG A 158 14.39 -10.66 -6.69
N LEU A 159 15.04 -9.56 -6.36
CA LEU A 159 16.31 -9.12 -6.89
C LEU A 159 17.25 -8.92 -5.72
N PHE A 160 18.36 -9.65 -5.71
CA PHE A 160 19.36 -9.59 -4.64
C PHE A 160 20.66 -9.02 -5.19
N GLU A 161 21.43 -8.37 -4.33
CA GLU A 161 22.78 -7.86 -4.65
C GLU A 161 22.79 -6.94 -5.88
N ILE A 162 21.73 -6.15 -6.07
CA ILE A 162 21.56 -5.33 -7.28
C ILE A 162 22.63 -4.23 -7.40
N GLY A 163 23.36 -3.92 -6.32
CA GLY A 163 24.45 -2.96 -6.31
C GLY A 163 24.02 -1.61 -6.91
N ARG A 164 24.76 -1.16 -7.92
CA ARG A 164 24.51 0.13 -8.58
C ARG A 164 23.62 0.05 -9.83
N GLN A 165 22.97 -1.09 -10.07
CA GLN A 165 22.21 -1.33 -11.29
C GLN A 165 20.89 -0.56 -11.32
N ARG A 166 20.42 -0.25 -12.52
CA ARG A 166 19.14 0.40 -12.81
C ARG A 166 18.10 -0.62 -13.23
N ILE A 167 17.06 -0.80 -12.43
CA ILE A 167 16.03 -1.81 -12.69
C ILE A 167 14.64 -1.18 -12.59
N HIS A 168 13.74 -1.60 -13.46
CA HIS A 168 12.36 -1.14 -13.47
C HIS A 168 11.36 -2.28 -13.47
N PHE A 169 10.28 -2.11 -12.71
CA PHE A 169 9.09 -2.93 -12.75
C PHE A 169 7.88 -2.05 -13.05
N GLU A 170 7.02 -2.47 -13.98
CA GLU A 170 5.74 -1.84 -14.24
C GLU A 170 4.63 -2.88 -14.34
N MET A 171 3.53 -2.64 -13.62
CA MET A 171 2.29 -3.41 -13.71
C MET A 171 1.13 -2.48 -14.03
N GLN A 172 0.43 -2.75 -15.13
CA GLN A 172 -0.60 -1.86 -15.66
C GLN A 172 -1.85 -2.61 -16.12
N ASP A 173 -3.03 -2.15 -15.71
CA ASP A 173 -4.31 -2.77 -16.08
C ASP A 173 -4.37 -4.27 -15.67
N ILE A 174 -3.81 -4.60 -14.51
CA ILE A 174 -3.77 -5.96 -13.96
C ILE A 174 -4.56 -5.99 -12.64
N SER A 175 -5.45 -6.97 -12.51
CA SER A 175 -6.11 -7.30 -11.26
C SER A 175 -5.60 -8.64 -10.73
N LEU A 176 -5.17 -8.66 -9.47
CA LEU A 176 -4.80 -9.86 -8.74
C LEU A 176 -5.92 -10.12 -7.73
N ASP A 177 -6.75 -11.14 -7.99
CA ASP A 177 -8.00 -11.40 -7.25
C ASP A 177 -7.98 -12.77 -6.56
N PHE A 178 -8.33 -12.79 -5.27
CA PHE A 178 -8.18 -13.94 -4.36
C PHE A 178 -9.49 -14.20 -3.60
N SER A 179 -10.59 -14.41 -4.31
CA SER A 179 -11.90 -14.65 -3.71
C SER A 179 -11.92 -15.95 -2.89
N GLY A 180 -11.72 -15.85 -1.57
CA GLY A 180 -11.81 -16.97 -0.62
C GLY A 180 -10.50 -17.38 0.07
N ALA A 181 -9.37 -16.73 -0.24
CA ALA A 181 -8.06 -17.23 0.16
C ALA A 181 -7.67 -16.82 1.62
N ILE A 182 -7.64 -17.78 2.55
CA ILE A 182 -7.15 -17.57 3.93
C ILE A 182 -5.62 -17.85 3.96
N GLN A 183 -4.81 -16.87 3.49
CA GLN A 183 -3.32 -16.77 3.45
C GLN A 183 -2.48 -17.83 2.68
N PRO A 184 -1.34 -17.49 2.01
CA PRO A 184 -0.21 -16.68 2.46
C PRO A 184 -0.04 -15.33 1.74
N LYS A 185 1.14 -14.73 1.90
CA LYS A 185 1.52 -13.31 1.74
C LYS A 185 1.45 -12.78 0.30
N GLY A 186 1.21 -11.49 0.14
CA GLY A 186 1.55 -10.74 -1.09
C GLY A 186 0.55 -10.93 -2.22
N GLY A 187 -0.16 -9.88 -2.63
CA GLY A 187 -0.67 -9.82 -4.02
C GLY A 187 0.49 -9.48 -4.96
N LEU A 188 1.19 -8.40 -4.63
CA LEU A 188 2.40 -7.93 -5.29
C LEU A 188 3.56 -7.86 -4.29
N GLN A 189 4.62 -8.63 -4.55
CA GLN A 189 5.83 -8.71 -3.75
C GLN A 189 7.02 -8.25 -4.58
N LEU A 190 7.65 -7.15 -4.16
CA LEU A 190 8.75 -6.52 -4.87
C LEU A 190 9.94 -6.39 -3.93
N GLU A 191 10.82 -7.37 -3.91
CA GLU A 191 12.00 -7.40 -3.06
C GLU A 191 13.24 -7.02 -3.87
N ALA A 192 13.82 -5.86 -3.59
CA ALA A 192 15.04 -5.38 -4.25
C ALA A 192 16.09 -5.02 -3.19
N TYR A 193 16.96 -5.98 -2.87
CA TYR A 193 17.97 -5.86 -1.81
C TYR A 193 19.38 -5.59 -2.35
N GLY A 194 20.24 -5.06 -1.47
CA GLY A 194 21.65 -4.83 -1.77
C GLY A 194 21.90 -3.67 -2.74
N GLY A 195 20.91 -2.78 -2.92
CA GLY A 195 21.06 -1.59 -3.75
C GLY A 195 21.97 -0.53 -3.10
N GLU A 196 22.82 0.07 -3.92
CA GLU A 196 23.72 1.15 -3.56
C GLU A 196 23.53 2.35 -4.48
N LYS A 197 23.74 3.56 -3.97
CA LYS A 197 23.79 4.76 -4.82
C LYS A 197 24.91 4.66 -5.86
N PRO A 198 24.69 5.00 -7.15
CA PRO A 198 23.49 5.63 -7.72
C PRO A 198 22.41 4.66 -8.24
N GLY A 199 22.59 3.35 -8.04
CA GLY A 199 21.60 2.32 -8.36
C GLY A 199 20.22 2.59 -7.77
N LEU A 200 19.21 2.07 -8.46
CA LEU A 200 17.81 2.29 -8.14
C LEU A 200 16.93 1.20 -8.75
N PHE A 201 16.01 0.72 -7.94
CA PHE A 201 14.85 -0.01 -8.37
C PHE A 201 13.64 0.94 -8.43
N THR A 202 12.98 1.00 -9.57
CA THR A 202 11.74 1.77 -9.75
C THR A 202 10.59 0.81 -9.97
N ALA A 203 9.49 1.01 -9.24
CA ALA A 203 8.31 0.17 -9.32
C ALA A 203 7.08 1.03 -9.58
N VAL A 204 6.31 0.67 -10.59
CA VAL A 204 5.15 1.42 -11.05
C VAL A 204 3.94 0.50 -11.12
N VAL A 205 2.84 0.89 -10.48
CA VAL A 205 1.57 0.16 -10.45
C VAL A 205 0.47 1.13 -10.89
N ARG A 206 -0.25 0.81 -11.97
CA ARG A 206 -1.23 1.73 -12.57
C ARG A 206 -2.51 1.01 -12.92
N ARG A 207 -3.66 1.61 -12.58
CA ARG A 207 -4.98 1.05 -12.89
C ARG A 207 -5.09 -0.42 -12.48
N ALA A 208 -4.53 -0.74 -11.33
CA ALA A 208 -4.46 -2.09 -10.83
C ALA A 208 -5.46 -2.31 -9.70
N ARG A 209 -5.90 -3.56 -9.54
CA ARG A 209 -6.69 -3.98 -8.40
C ARG A 209 -5.99 -5.12 -7.72
N ILE A 210 -5.39 -4.87 -6.56
CA ILE A 210 -4.57 -5.85 -5.87
C ILE A 210 -5.29 -6.27 -4.61
N TYR A 211 -5.84 -7.48 -4.63
CA TYR A 211 -6.29 -8.15 -3.43
C TYR A 211 -5.13 -8.86 -2.75
N GLY A 212 -5.16 -9.07 -1.43
CA GLY A 212 -4.09 -9.80 -0.75
C GLY A 212 -4.55 -10.50 0.51
N GLY A 213 -3.98 -11.68 0.75
CA GLY A 213 -4.16 -12.46 1.99
C GLY A 213 -3.43 -11.82 3.17
N LYS A 214 -2.11 -11.59 3.05
CA LYS A 214 -1.26 -10.85 4.01
C LYS A 214 -0.38 -9.85 3.27
N ASN A 215 -0.62 -8.55 3.44
CA ASN A 215 -0.01 -7.46 2.66
C ASN A 215 -0.31 -7.62 1.16
N ALA A 216 -1.34 -6.95 0.64
CA ALA A 216 -1.62 -6.84 -0.79
C ALA A 216 -0.40 -6.31 -1.57
N ILE A 217 0.34 -5.35 -1.02
CA ILE A 217 1.64 -4.92 -1.55
C ILE A 217 2.71 -5.11 -0.46
N PHE A 218 3.82 -5.75 -0.83
CA PHE A 218 5.00 -5.92 0.01
C PHE A 218 6.24 -5.38 -0.71
N VAL A 219 6.82 -4.30 -0.15
CA VAL A 219 8.06 -3.69 -0.63
C VAL A 219 8.99 -3.45 0.57
N PRO A 220 10.02 -4.29 0.77
CA PRO A 220 10.98 -4.15 1.86
C PRO A 220 12.01 -3.05 1.56
N GLY A 221 12.89 -2.80 2.54
CA GLY A 221 13.84 -1.70 2.50
C GLY A 221 14.90 -1.81 1.42
N GLY A 222 15.30 -0.68 0.86
CA GLY A 222 16.28 -0.62 -0.21
C GLY A 222 16.24 0.68 -1.01
N GLN A 223 17.03 0.72 -2.09
CA GLN A 223 17.07 1.84 -3.03
C GLN A 223 15.89 1.76 -4.00
N THR A 224 14.68 1.83 -3.45
CA THR A 224 13.43 1.63 -4.18
C THR A 224 12.60 2.91 -4.24
N MET A 225 12.06 3.23 -5.41
CA MET A 225 11.00 4.23 -5.58
C MET A 225 9.74 3.54 -6.10
N LEU A 226 8.66 3.61 -5.33
CA LEU A 226 7.36 3.05 -5.66
C LEU A 226 6.39 4.15 -6.07
N TYR A 227 5.74 4.01 -7.23
CA TYR A 227 4.66 4.87 -7.70
C TYR A 227 3.41 4.03 -7.97
N VAL A 228 2.30 4.39 -7.32
CA VAL A 228 1.00 3.72 -7.46
C VAL A 228 -0.05 4.75 -7.88
N GLU A 229 -0.73 4.54 -8.99
CA GLU A 229 -1.79 5.44 -9.47
C GLU A 229 -3.08 4.71 -9.87
N ASP A 230 -4.21 5.39 -9.68
CA ASP A 230 -5.54 4.96 -10.13
C ASP A 230 -5.89 3.51 -9.73
N SER A 231 -5.46 3.06 -8.55
CA SER A 231 -5.50 1.66 -8.13
C SER A 231 -6.35 1.42 -6.87
N ASP A 232 -6.94 0.23 -6.76
CA ASP A 232 -7.67 -0.25 -5.56
C ASP A 232 -6.87 -1.36 -4.90
N ILE A 233 -6.29 -1.04 -3.75
CA ILE A 233 -5.45 -1.93 -2.96
C ILE A 233 -6.25 -2.38 -1.75
N ALA A 234 -6.55 -3.67 -1.71
CA ALA A 234 -7.42 -4.23 -0.70
C ALA A 234 -6.84 -5.50 -0.11
N GLY A 235 -6.90 -5.67 1.20
CA GLY A 235 -6.47 -6.95 1.77
C GLY A 235 -6.41 -6.98 3.28
N ASN A 236 -6.98 -8.05 3.83
CA ASN A 236 -6.35 -8.93 4.81
C ASN A 236 -7.36 -10.05 5.10
N LEU A 237 -7.04 -11.31 4.75
CA LEU A 237 -7.84 -12.50 5.09
C LEU A 237 -7.13 -13.37 6.13
N SER A 238 -6.12 -12.83 6.82
CA SER A 238 -5.24 -13.59 7.69
C SER A 238 -5.87 -14.13 8.97
N GLY A 239 -5.27 -15.24 9.41
CA GLY A 239 -5.46 -15.84 10.73
C GLY A 239 -4.62 -15.23 11.86
N THR A 240 -3.82 -14.19 11.60
CA THR A 240 -2.80 -13.69 12.55
C THR A 240 -2.91 -12.19 12.81
N PRO A 241 -2.92 -11.74 14.07
CA PRO A 241 -3.09 -10.32 14.41
C PRO A 241 -1.82 -9.47 14.22
N ASP A 242 -0.63 -10.07 14.32
CA ASP A 242 0.65 -9.35 14.33
C ASP A 242 1.32 -9.40 12.95
N GLN A 243 1.79 -8.24 12.46
CA GLN A 243 2.46 -8.00 11.17
C GLN A 243 1.60 -8.10 9.89
N ASP A 244 0.29 -8.20 9.99
CA ASP A 244 -0.58 -8.27 8.82
C ASP A 244 -1.19 -6.88 8.55
N HIS A 245 -0.81 -6.27 7.43
CA HIS A 245 -1.29 -4.97 6.96
C HIS A 245 -1.94 -5.13 5.58
N THR A 246 -2.69 -4.12 5.09
CA THR A 246 -3.06 -4.12 3.66
C THR A 246 -1.82 -3.88 2.81
N THR A 247 -0.91 -2.99 3.22
CA THR A 247 0.40 -2.86 2.58
C THR A 247 1.52 -2.81 3.58
N TYR A 248 2.69 -3.28 3.15
CA TYR A 248 3.93 -3.29 3.90
C TYR A 248 5.01 -2.63 3.07
N ILE A 249 5.16 -1.31 3.24
CA ILE A 249 6.22 -0.52 2.60
C ILE A 249 7.18 -0.10 3.70
N ASN A 250 8.39 -0.68 3.71
CA ASN A 250 9.37 -0.43 4.75
C ASN A 250 10.67 0.10 4.16
N GLY A 251 11.20 1.23 4.63
CA GLY A 251 12.61 1.58 4.41
C GLY A 251 13.02 1.81 2.96
N ILE A 252 12.08 2.19 2.09
CA ILE A 252 12.36 2.56 0.69
C ILE A 252 12.66 4.06 0.57
N LEU A 253 13.14 4.52 -0.59
CA LEU A 253 13.42 5.94 -0.83
C LEU A 253 12.16 6.76 -0.99
N VAL A 254 11.25 6.33 -1.86
CA VAL A 254 10.04 7.09 -2.21
C VAL A 254 8.85 6.16 -2.30
N SER A 255 7.75 6.54 -1.67
CA SER A 255 6.41 6.08 -2.02
C SER A 255 5.61 7.26 -2.57
N HIS A 256 5.00 7.08 -3.73
CA HIS A 256 4.11 8.08 -4.31
C HIS A 256 2.81 7.39 -4.71
N LEU A 257 1.75 7.72 -3.99
CA LEU A 257 0.42 7.15 -4.14
C LEU A 257 -0.52 8.23 -4.67
N ARG A 258 -1.25 7.94 -5.75
CA ARG A 258 -2.10 8.92 -6.43
C ARG A 258 -3.45 8.35 -6.82
N ASN A 259 -4.54 9.08 -6.58
CA ASN A 259 -5.90 8.72 -7.02
C ASN A 259 -6.30 7.27 -6.67
N SER A 260 -5.85 6.79 -5.53
CA SER A 260 -5.87 5.36 -5.22
C SER A 260 -6.53 5.12 -3.86
N LEU A 261 -7.05 3.90 -3.68
CA LEU A 261 -7.82 3.48 -2.52
C LEU A 261 -7.09 2.36 -1.77
N TRP A 262 -6.89 2.52 -0.47
CA TRP A 262 -6.44 1.48 0.45
C TRP A 262 -7.57 1.08 1.38
N ARG A 263 -7.87 -0.21 1.42
CA ARG A 263 -8.90 -0.76 2.30
C ARG A 263 -8.68 -2.22 2.64
N GLY A 264 -9.63 -2.83 3.33
CA GLY A 264 -9.72 -4.28 3.39
C GLY A 264 -9.14 -4.91 4.65
N GLN A 265 -8.41 -4.17 5.49
CA GLN A 265 -7.80 -4.75 6.68
C GLN A 265 -8.82 -4.97 7.80
N ARG A 266 -8.92 -6.24 8.19
CA ARG A 266 -9.83 -6.78 9.20
C ARG A 266 -9.28 -6.62 10.62
N GLY A 267 -10.17 -6.58 11.62
CA GLY A 267 -9.84 -6.85 13.02
C GLY A 267 -9.51 -8.34 13.25
N TRP A 268 -8.94 -8.69 14.40
CA TRP A 268 -8.71 -10.09 14.77
C TRP A 268 -9.20 -10.36 16.19
N SER A 269 -10.26 -11.17 16.34
CA SER A 269 -10.82 -11.51 17.66
C SER A 269 -11.02 -10.23 18.50
N ASN A 270 -10.41 -10.14 19.68
CA ASN A 270 -10.40 -8.98 20.56
C ASN A 270 -9.14 -8.10 20.46
N VAL A 271 -8.28 -8.31 19.46
CA VAL A 271 -7.02 -7.57 19.27
C VAL A 271 -7.10 -6.66 18.04
N ALA A 272 -6.53 -5.47 18.17
CA ALA A 272 -6.33 -4.57 17.03
C ALA A 272 -5.35 -5.22 16.04
N SER A 273 -5.88 -5.64 14.89
CA SER A 273 -5.11 -6.16 13.75
C SER A 273 -4.53 -4.99 12.93
N GLY A 274 -3.47 -5.19 12.14
CA GLY A 274 -2.62 -4.12 11.59
C GLY A 274 -3.28 -2.97 10.80
N HIS A 275 -2.45 -2.05 10.30
CA HIS A 275 -2.86 -0.85 9.56
C HIS A 275 -3.33 -1.14 8.13
N GLN A 276 -4.13 -0.23 7.54
CA GLN A 276 -4.42 -0.28 6.10
C GLN A 276 -3.13 0.07 5.32
N LEU A 277 -2.59 1.25 5.58
CA LEU A 277 -1.39 1.73 4.91
C LEU A 277 -0.23 1.82 5.90
N LYS A 278 0.68 0.85 5.86
CA LYS A 278 1.99 0.98 6.50
C LYS A 278 3.00 1.49 5.47
N ASP A 279 3.46 2.72 5.66
CA ASP A 279 4.33 3.42 4.73
C ASP A 279 5.50 4.09 5.46
N LYS A 280 6.63 3.39 5.48
CA LYS A 280 7.87 3.82 6.13
C LYS A 280 8.93 4.23 5.10
N ALA A 281 8.53 4.68 3.91
CA ALA A 281 9.43 5.28 2.93
C ALA A 281 10.08 6.55 3.47
N TYR A 282 11.25 6.94 2.98
CA TYR A 282 11.91 8.19 3.36
C TYR A 282 11.10 9.42 2.90
N LEU A 283 10.70 9.47 1.62
CA LEU A 283 9.78 10.45 1.07
C LEU A 283 8.45 9.78 0.74
N ARG A 284 7.34 10.38 1.17
CA ARG A 284 5.97 9.91 0.96
C ARG A 284 5.15 11.01 0.33
N ILE A 285 4.58 10.74 -0.85
CA ILE A 285 3.72 11.66 -1.58
C ILE A 285 2.34 11.01 -1.74
N TRP A 286 1.30 11.63 -1.18
CA TRP A 286 -0.07 11.09 -1.24
C TRP A 286 -1.03 12.11 -1.87
N GLU A 287 -1.41 11.88 -3.12
CA GLU A 287 -2.30 12.76 -3.90
C GLU A 287 -3.68 12.12 -4.09
N ASN A 288 -4.73 12.71 -3.52
CA ASN A 288 -6.10 12.20 -3.65
C ASN A 288 -6.20 10.70 -3.26
N VAL A 289 -5.56 10.34 -2.16
CA VAL A 289 -5.53 8.97 -1.63
C VAL A 289 -6.68 8.80 -0.66
N THR A 290 -7.39 7.68 -0.77
CA THR A 290 -8.41 7.28 0.22
C THR A 290 -7.90 6.10 1.03
N VAL A 291 -8.01 6.17 2.35
CA VAL A 291 -7.68 5.06 3.25
C VAL A 291 -8.88 4.77 4.13
N ALA A 292 -9.38 3.54 4.08
CA ALA A 292 -10.61 3.14 4.76
C ALA A 292 -10.45 1.79 5.47
N ASN A 293 -10.88 1.66 6.72
CA ASN A 293 -10.98 0.33 7.37
C ASN A 293 -12.24 -0.43 6.95
N GLN A 294 -12.46 -0.57 5.65
CA GLN A 294 -13.58 -1.32 5.09
C GLN A 294 -13.13 -2.72 4.63
N PRO A 295 -13.22 -3.75 5.49
CA PRO A 295 -12.98 -5.14 5.10
C PRO A 295 -14.09 -5.71 4.24
N ASN A 296 -13.79 -6.81 3.55
CA ASN A 296 -14.80 -7.66 2.91
C ASN A 296 -15.26 -8.75 3.90
N GLY A 297 -16.47 -8.66 4.45
CA GLY A 297 -17.10 -9.74 5.23
C GLY A 297 -16.52 -10.05 6.62
N ALA A 298 -15.88 -9.09 7.29
CA ALA A 298 -15.37 -9.23 8.67
C ALA A 298 -15.40 -7.90 9.43
N PRO A 299 -15.16 -7.86 10.75
CA PRO A 299 -15.07 -6.61 11.50
C PRO A 299 -13.90 -5.72 11.04
N PRO A 300 -14.07 -4.39 10.99
CA PRO A 300 -12.98 -3.43 10.71
C PRO A 300 -11.81 -3.52 11.68
N SER A 301 -10.59 -3.21 11.22
CA SER A 301 -9.45 -2.99 12.12
C SER A 301 -9.65 -1.76 13.01
N ALA A 302 -9.18 -1.88 14.26
CA ALA A 302 -9.15 -0.83 15.29
C ALA A 302 -7.85 0.00 15.32
N MET A 303 -6.88 -0.30 14.46
CA MET A 303 -5.61 0.45 14.38
C MET A 303 -5.81 1.83 13.72
N PRO A 304 -4.79 2.72 13.81
CA PRO A 304 -4.68 3.83 12.88
C PRO A 304 -4.84 3.33 11.43
N LEU A 305 -5.46 4.14 10.58
CA LEU A 305 -5.60 3.81 9.17
C LEU A 305 -4.23 3.80 8.49
N ILE A 306 -3.39 4.77 8.87
CA ILE A 306 -2.05 4.96 8.31
C ILE A 306 -1.00 4.89 9.42
N ASP A 307 0.06 4.15 9.17
CA ASP A 307 1.25 4.03 10.00
C ASP A 307 2.48 4.47 9.20
N ALA A 308 2.92 5.69 9.44
CA ALA A 308 4.02 6.32 8.73
C ALA A 308 5.21 6.57 9.64
N LEU A 309 6.40 6.79 9.05
CA LEU A 309 7.62 7.03 9.81
C LEU A 309 7.78 8.54 10.07
N GLY A 310 7.91 8.93 11.33
CA GLY A 310 8.22 10.32 11.73
C GLY A 310 9.59 10.80 11.22
N TYR A 311 10.54 9.88 11.03
CA TYR A 311 11.85 10.12 10.41
C TYR A 311 11.77 10.08 8.87
N GLY A 312 11.19 11.12 8.28
CA GLY A 312 11.12 11.26 6.82
C GLY A 312 10.35 12.51 6.42
N PHE A 313 9.91 12.50 5.18
CA PHE A 313 9.18 13.59 4.56
C PHE A 313 7.85 13.09 4.04
N THR A 314 6.75 13.69 4.48
CA THR A 314 5.40 13.38 4.00
C THR A 314 4.79 14.61 3.38
N TRP A 315 4.33 14.52 2.14
CA TRP A 315 3.51 15.54 1.52
C TRP A 315 2.22 14.90 1.05
N SER A 316 1.10 15.44 1.47
CA SER A 316 -0.20 14.94 1.07
C SER A 316 -1.12 16.07 0.66
N ASN A 317 -1.91 15.82 -0.38
CA ASN A 317 -2.98 16.71 -0.81
C ASN A 317 -4.23 15.90 -1.15
N GLY A 318 -5.35 16.21 -0.51
CA GLY A 318 -6.64 15.55 -0.75
C GLY A 318 -6.74 14.16 -0.11
N LEU A 319 -6.09 13.95 1.03
CA LEU A 319 -6.18 12.69 1.79
C LEU A 319 -7.60 12.49 2.35
N LYS A 320 -8.18 11.32 2.11
CA LYS A 320 -9.52 10.95 2.59
C LYS A 320 -9.42 9.80 3.56
N LEU A 321 -9.83 10.01 4.80
CA LEU A 321 -9.75 9.04 5.88
C LEU A 321 -11.15 8.58 6.26
N ALA A 322 -11.43 7.29 6.12
CA ALA A 322 -12.73 6.72 6.46
C ALA A 322 -12.61 5.62 7.53
N ARG A 323 -13.17 5.85 8.72
CA ARG A 323 -13.22 4.86 9.80
C ARG A 323 -14.65 4.38 10.08
N LEU A 324 -14.91 3.13 9.72
CA LEU A 324 -16.04 2.34 10.18
C LEU A 324 -15.80 1.84 11.61
N LYS A 325 -16.90 1.64 12.35
CA LYS A 325 -16.87 1.16 13.74
C LYS A 325 -16.25 -0.23 13.83
N PRO A 326 -15.09 -0.41 14.47
CA PRO A 326 -14.56 -1.73 14.80
C PRO A 326 -15.29 -2.32 16.02
N GLU A 327 -15.08 -3.61 16.28
CA GLU A 327 -15.58 -4.28 17.49
C GLU A 327 -14.74 -3.93 18.74
N GLN A 328 -13.44 -3.68 18.55
CA GLN A 328 -12.52 -3.32 19.63
C GLN A 328 -12.53 -1.80 19.87
N ALA A 329 -11.98 -1.37 21.02
CA ALA A 329 -11.70 0.04 21.22
C ALA A 329 -10.67 0.51 20.17
N PRO A 330 -11.02 1.46 19.29
CA PRO A 330 -10.07 1.99 18.31
C PRO A 330 -8.98 2.81 18.98
N ARG A 331 -7.78 2.79 18.40
CA ARG A 331 -6.72 3.73 18.79
C ARG A 331 -7.12 5.17 18.47
N ASP A 332 -6.57 6.09 19.25
CA ASP A 332 -7.01 7.50 19.28
C ASP A 332 -6.68 8.31 18.02
N ALA A 333 -5.72 7.89 17.21
CA ALA A 333 -5.31 8.54 15.96
C ALA A 333 -5.85 7.83 14.72
N LEU A 334 -6.03 8.56 13.61
CA LEU A 334 -6.23 8.00 12.27
C LEU A 334 -4.91 7.80 11.53
N VAL A 335 -3.95 8.70 11.72
CA VAL A 335 -2.62 8.66 11.14
C VAL A 335 -1.59 8.73 12.26
N ASP A 336 -0.68 7.76 12.33
CA ASP A 336 0.38 7.73 13.32
C ASP A 336 1.74 7.99 12.65
N LEU A 337 2.41 9.08 13.04
CA LEU A 337 3.77 9.42 12.62
C LEU A 337 4.73 8.92 13.69
N ARG A 338 5.15 7.67 13.51
CA ARG A 338 5.82 6.86 14.53
C ARG A 338 7.34 7.02 14.52
N THR A 339 7.94 6.92 15.71
CA THR A 339 9.36 7.20 15.96
C THR A 339 10.06 6.10 16.74
N GLU A 340 9.37 5.02 17.09
CA GLU A 340 9.96 3.93 17.87
C GLU A 340 10.92 3.05 17.08
N ASN A 341 10.90 3.05 15.75
CA ASN A 341 11.78 2.21 14.95
C ASN A 341 12.47 2.99 13.82
N THR A 342 13.72 2.64 13.54
CA THR A 342 14.37 2.94 12.26
C THR A 342 14.01 1.89 11.21
N TYR A 343 13.94 2.32 9.95
CA TYR A 343 13.62 1.44 8.81
C TYR A 343 14.66 1.48 7.70
N SER A 344 15.60 2.42 7.79
CA SER A 344 16.69 2.60 6.84
C SER A 344 18.02 2.67 7.60
N PRO A 345 19.15 2.41 6.91
CA PRO A 345 20.47 2.63 7.50
C PRO A 345 20.67 4.10 7.94
N PRO A 346 21.55 4.39 8.92
CA PRO A 346 21.78 5.75 9.44
C PRO A 346 22.07 6.80 8.36
N GLN A 347 22.82 6.44 7.32
CA GLN A 347 23.16 7.33 6.20
C GLN A 347 21.97 7.74 5.33
N SER A 348 20.80 7.11 5.49
CA SER A 348 19.56 7.47 4.78
C SER A 348 18.79 8.59 5.50
N TYR A 349 19.29 9.06 6.63
CA TYR A 349 18.68 10.11 7.45
C TYR A 349 19.56 11.36 7.45
N PRO A 350 19.03 12.54 7.07
CA PRO A 350 19.83 13.76 7.02
C PRO A 350 20.19 14.32 8.41
N TRP A 351 19.46 13.90 9.45
CA TRP A 351 19.72 14.30 10.84
C TRP A 351 19.63 13.10 11.78
N SER A 352 20.05 13.28 13.03
CA SER A 352 19.87 12.25 14.05
C SER A 352 18.40 11.82 14.20
N VAL A 353 18.18 10.51 14.31
CA VAL A 353 16.87 9.91 14.62
C VAL A 353 16.60 9.85 16.12
N VAL A 354 17.62 10.07 16.95
CA VAL A 354 17.46 10.29 18.40
C VAL A 354 17.56 11.77 18.71
N ALA A 355 16.88 12.21 19.77
CA ALA A 355 16.96 13.57 20.27
C ALA A 355 18.41 13.93 20.57
N ASP A 356 18.90 14.91 19.82
CA ASP A 356 20.29 15.35 19.83
C ASP A 356 20.41 16.58 20.75
N PRO A 357 21.24 16.53 21.81
CA PRO A 357 21.48 17.70 22.67
C PRO A 357 22.03 18.92 21.93
N ALA A 358 22.69 18.75 20.79
CA ALA A 358 23.20 19.84 19.97
C ALA A 358 22.11 20.53 19.15
N TRP A 359 20.92 19.92 19.02
CA TRP A 359 19.76 20.53 18.40
C TRP A 359 18.87 21.23 19.43
N ARG A 360 18.30 22.36 19.01
CA ARG A 360 17.14 22.93 19.67
C ARG A 360 16.21 23.54 18.64
N MET A 361 14.94 23.18 18.71
CA MET A 361 13.91 23.81 17.90
C MET A 361 13.90 25.32 18.20
N PRO A 362 13.94 26.20 17.17
CA PRO A 362 13.79 27.63 17.38
C PRO A 362 12.40 27.95 17.97
N ALA A 363 12.29 29.12 18.60
CA ALA A 363 11.03 29.59 19.19
C ALA A 363 9.90 29.67 18.15
N ASN A 364 10.24 29.96 16.89
CA ASN A 364 9.34 29.81 15.75
C ASN A 364 9.73 28.57 14.92
N PRO A 365 9.05 27.42 15.09
CA PRO A 365 9.35 26.20 14.34
C PRO A 365 9.21 26.37 12.82
N LEU A 366 8.33 27.28 12.36
CA LEU A 366 8.10 27.51 10.93
C LEU A 366 9.32 28.11 10.22
N ALA A 367 10.26 28.70 10.95
CA ALA A 367 11.52 29.22 10.38
C ALA A 367 12.60 28.15 10.17
N ALA A 368 12.31 26.88 10.49
CA ALA A 368 13.27 25.78 10.41
C ALA A 368 12.71 24.55 9.67
N LEU A 369 11.71 24.74 8.80
CA LEU A 369 11.11 23.64 8.03
C LEU A 369 12.13 22.93 7.13
N ASP A 370 13.21 23.60 6.76
CA ASP A 370 14.35 23.07 5.98
C ASP A 370 15.36 22.25 6.81
N LYS A 371 15.18 22.19 8.14
CA LYS A 371 16.13 21.60 9.11
C LYS A 371 15.51 20.50 9.97
N VAL A 372 14.30 20.08 9.64
CA VAL A 372 13.49 19.13 10.41
C VAL A 372 12.89 18.06 9.50
N TYR A 373 12.62 16.89 10.05
CA TYR A 373 11.72 15.92 9.42
C TYR A 373 10.34 16.53 9.35
N LEU A 374 9.75 16.53 8.15
CA LEU A 374 8.59 17.36 7.86
C LEU A 374 7.46 16.53 7.27
N SER A 375 6.28 16.63 7.89
CA SER A 375 5.03 16.13 7.30
C SER A 375 4.09 17.29 7.03
N VAL A 376 3.49 17.34 5.83
CA VAL A 376 2.56 18.38 5.38
C VAL A 376 1.32 17.71 4.82
N PHE A 377 0.18 18.00 5.43
CA PHE A 377 -1.13 17.48 5.02
C PHE A 377 -2.01 18.63 4.55
N LEU A 378 -2.37 18.62 3.27
CA LEU A 378 -3.24 19.59 2.64
C LEU A 378 -4.59 18.93 2.36
N ASP A 379 -5.67 19.63 2.68
CA ASP A 379 -7.04 19.26 2.29
C ASP A 379 -7.42 17.83 2.74
N THR A 380 -7.17 17.52 4.01
CA THR A 380 -7.52 16.20 4.57
C THR A 380 -8.99 16.15 4.99
N THR A 381 -9.72 15.13 4.57
CA THR A 381 -11.12 14.90 4.99
C THR A 381 -11.25 13.65 5.86
N VAL A 382 -12.05 13.76 6.92
CA VAL A 382 -12.27 12.70 7.90
C VAL A 382 -13.75 12.33 7.97
N GLN A 383 -14.05 11.08 7.64
CA GLN A 383 -15.35 10.46 7.89
C GLN A 383 -15.15 9.34 8.92
N SER A 384 -15.67 9.50 10.14
CA SER A 384 -15.57 8.47 11.17
C SER A 384 -16.93 8.20 11.80
N PHE A 385 -17.12 6.97 12.26
CA PHE A 385 -18.28 6.53 13.04
C PHE A 385 -18.42 7.25 14.39
N ARG A 386 -17.34 7.90 14.85
CA ARG A 386 -17.28 8.74 16.06
C ARG A 386 -16.58 10.06 15.75
N THR A 387 -16.66 11.01 16.67
CA THR A 387 -15.70 12.12 16.70
C THR A 387 -14.35 11.58 17.16
N GLU A 388 -13.34 11.60 16.30
CA GLU A 388 -11.99 11.17 16.68
C GLU A 388 -11.35 12.15 17.67
N PRO A 389 -10.60 11.68 18.68
CA PRO A 389 -9.86 12.55 19.59
C PRO A 389 -8.90 13.48 18.85
N TYR A 390 -8.21 12.95 17.84
CA TYR A 390 -7.37 13.70 16.92
C TYR A 390 -7.14 12.94 15.61
N VAL A 391 -6.78 13.65 14.55
CA VAL A 391 -6.49 13.03 13.23
C VAL A 391 -5.08 12.44 13.20
N PHE A 392 -4.09 13.26 13.53
CA PHE A 392 -2.66 12.93 13.41
C PHE A 392 -2.00 12.82 14.80
N ALA A 393 -1.24 11.75 15.02
CA ALA A 393 -0.31 11.65 16.15
C ALA A 393 1.11 11.91 15.66
N VAL A 394 1.81 12.89 16.26
CA VAL A 394 3.25 13.10 16.07
C VAL A 394 3.96 12.52 17.28
N ARG A 395 4.59 11.35 17.13
CA ARG A 395 5.25 10.70 18.27
C ARG A 395 6.56 11.39 18.62
N PRO A 396 6.87 11.59 19.91
CA PRO A 396 8.14 12.17 20.34
C PRO A 396 9.33 11.36 19.84
N GLN A 397 10.45 12.00 19.52
CA GLN A 397 11.71 11.29 19.26
C GLN A 397 12.23 10.64 20.56
N GLY A 398 12.85 9.47 20.49
CA GLY A 398 13.53 8.87 21.64
C GLY A 398 14.93 9.45 21.86
N THR A 399 15.59 9.05 22.95
CA THR A 399 16.93 9.52 23.34
C THR A 399 18.04 8.55 22.97
N ARG A 400 17.71 7.29 22.66
CA ARG A 400 18.71 6.25 22.33
C ARG A 400 18.16 5.19 21.38
N ILE A 401 19.08 4.54 20.67
CA ILE A 401 18.80 3.31 19.92
C ILE A 401 19.21 2.13 20.80
N THR A 402 18.34 1.14 20.96
CA THR A 402 18.65 -0.07 21.71
C THR A 402 19.75 -0.86 20.98
N PRO A 403 20.88 -1.19 21.64
CA PRO A 403 22.03 -1.79 20.97
C PRO A 403 21.68 -3.05 20.18
N GLY A 404 22.15 -3.12 18.93
CA GLY A 404 21.92 -4.28 18.05
C GLY A 404 20.50 -4.36 17.47
N THR A 405 19.66 -3.35 17.66
CA THR A 405 18.27 -3.33 17.17
C THR A 405 17.98 -2.06 16.36
N THR A 406 16.78 -2.00 15.77
CA THR A 406 16.24 -0.78 15.16
C THR A 406 15.36 0.04 16.11
N LEU A 407 15.16 -0.43 17.35
CA LEU A 407 14.27 0.16 18.33
C LEU A 407 14.89 1.44 18.92
N ILE A 408 14.05 2.46 19.06
CA ILE A 408 14.32 3.75 19.67
C ILE A 408 13.52 3.83 20.96
N GLU A 409 14.18 4.21 22.05
CA GLU A 409 13.62 4.30 23.40
C GLU A 409 13.78 5.70 23.99
N GLY A 410 13.08 5.98 25.09
CA GLY A 410 13.16 7.23 25.84
C GLY A 410 12.31 8.36 25.24
N ASN A 411 11.29 8.01 24.45
CA ASN A 411 10.36 8.96 23.84
C ASN A 411 9.61 9.78 24.91
N GLU A 412 9.36 9.19 26.07
CA GLU A 412 8.76 9.82 27.24
C GLU A 412 9.68 10.82 27.96
N GLN A 413 10.97 10.85 27.60
CA GLN A 413 12.01 11.66 28.25
C GLN A 413 12.39 12.89 27.43
N THR A 414 11.91 13.02 26.18
CA THR A 414 12.25 14.14 25.31
C THR A 414 11.27 15.28 25.42
N THR A 415 11.81 16.50 25.47
CA THR A 415 11.00 17.71 25.38
C THR A 415 10.73 18.05 23.91
N ARG A 416 9.63 18.75 23.62
CA ARG A 416 9.35 19.25 22.25
C ARG A 416 10.52 20.04 21.67
N ALA A 417 11.22 20.83 22.49
CA ALA A 417 12.36 21.64 22.04
C ALA A 417 13.55 20.82 21.53
N GLN A 418 13.70 19.57 21.97
CA GLN A 418 14.77 18.66 21.52
C GLN A 418 14.40 17.88 20.26
N GLN A 419 13.14 17.94 19.82
CA GLN A 419 12.67 17.18 18.67
C GLN A 419 12.97 17.90 17.35
N ARG A 420 13.30 17.13 16.31
CA ARG A 420 13.47 17.56 14.91
C ARG A 420 12.32 17.09 14.00
N ILE A 421 11.12 16.90 14.53
CA ILE A 421 9.96 16.45 13.76
C ILE A 421 8.88 17.51 13.85
N VAL A 422 8.41 17.96 12.70
CA VAL A 422 7.31 18.92 12.56
C VAL A 422 6.26 18.33 11.62
N SER A 423 4.99 18.52 11.98
CA SER A 423 3.85 18.14 11.15
C SER A 423 2.90 19.33 11.03
N LEU A 424 2.54 19.66 9.80
CA LEU A 424 1.66 20.77 9.46
C LEU A 424 0.41 20.22 8.78
N ALA A 425 -0.76 20.69 9.18
CA ALA A 425 -2.01 20.35 8.53
C ALA A 425 -2.75 21.64 8.13
N PHE A 426 -3.29 21.65 6.93
CA PHE A 426 -4.04 22.75 6.35
C PHE A 426 -5.40 22.25 5.89
N ASN A 427 -6.45 22.99 6.19
CA ASN A 427 -7.82 22.71 5.75
C ASN A 427 -8.25 21.26 6.05
N THR A 428 -7.96 20.77 7.26
CA THR A 428 -8.42 19.45 7.68
C THR A 428 -9.84 19.55 8.23
N VAL A 429 -10.78 18.79 7.65
CA VAL A 429 -12.21 18.88 7.96
C VAL A 429 -12.81 17.50 8.27
N GLY A 430 -13.93 17.47 8.99
CA GLY A 430 -14.69 16.26 9.27
C GLY A 430 -14.79 15.91 10.76
N ASN A 431 -15.00 14.62 11.05
CA ASN A 431 -15.34 14.13 12.40
C ASN A 431 -14.11 13.98 13.32
N ALA A 432 -13.52 15.08 13.76
CA ALA A 432 -12.42 15.10 14.74
C ALA A 432 -12.56 16.25 15.74
N ALA A 433 -12.18 16.02 16.99
CA ALA A 433 -12.15 17.04 18.04
C ALA A 433 -10.94 17.98 17.91
N ARG A 434 -9.80 17.44 17.45
CA ARG A 434 -8.55 18.16 17.20
C ARG A 434 -7.87 17.62 15.95
N ILE A 435 -6.95 18.38 15.37
CA ILE A 435 -6.16 17.90 14.24
C ILE A 435 -4.94 17.10 14.70
N TYR A 436 -4.24 17.56 15.74
CA TYR A 436 -3.05 16.90 16.28
C TYR A 436 -3.19 16.46 17.74
N SER A 437 -2.40 15.46 18.13
CA SER A 437 -2.10 15.13 19.53
C SER A 437 -1.16 16.17 20.18
N ASP A 438 -1.03 16.13 21.51
CA ASP A 438 -0.23 17.10 22.28
C ASP A 438 1.25 16.70 22.46
N GLU A 439 1.74 15.66 21.78
CA GLU A 439 3.06 15.08 22.10
C GLU A 439 4.21 15.72 21.30
N GLY A 440 3.95 16.15 20.07
CA GLY A 440 4.96 16.68 19.13
C GLY A 440 4.65 18.08 18.60
N TRP A 441 5.43 18.52 17.61
CA TRP A 441 5.18 19.77 16.89
C TRP A 441 4.15 19.59 15.77
N GLY A 442 2.88 19.47 16.16
CA GLY A 442 1.74 19.53 15.26
C GLY A 442 1.17 20.95 15.19
N LEU A 443 1.09 21.55 14.00
CA LEU A 443 0.52 22.89 13.78
C LEU A 443 -0.65 22.81 12.80
N THR A 444 -1.77 23.42 13.16
CA THR A 444 -3.01 23.45 12.36
C THR A 444 -3.21 24.83 11.76
N ASP A 445 -3.38 24.89 10.44
CA ASP A 445 -3.55 26.11 9.64
C ASP A 445 -2.57 27.25 10.03
N PRO A 446 -1.26 26.98 10.21
CA PRO A 446 -0.32 28.03 10.58
C PRO A 446 -0.11 29.02 9.42
N GLU A 447 0.17 30.28 9.73
CA GLU A 447 0.63 31.23 8.73
C GLU A 447 2.08 30.93 8.34
N VAL A 448 2.29 30.40 7.13
CA VAL A 448 3.62 29.99 6.66
C VAL A 448 4.39 31.19 6.11
N PRO A 449 5.61 31.46 6.61
CA PRO A 449 6.51 32.50 6.08
C PRO A 449 6.72 32.35 4.57
N GLN A 450 6.85 33.47 3.86
CA GLN A 450 6.90 33.48 2.39
C GLN A 450 8.04 32.61 1.83
N ASP A 451 9.21 32.64 2.47
CA ASP A 451 10.39 31.84 2.11
C ASP A 451 10.22 30.33 2.36
N GLN A 452 9.22 29.94 3.15
CA GLN A 452 8.91 28.55 3.52
C GLN A 452 7.72 27.97 2.74
N ARG A 453 7.11 28.74 1.84
CA ARG A 453 5.94 28.31 1.05
C ARG A 453 6.25 27.22 0.02
N TRP A 454 7.51 26.84 -0.16
CA TRP A 454 7.91 25.69 -0.98
C TRP A 454 7.21 24.40 -0.54
N ILE A 455 6.77 24.30 0.72
CA ILE A 455 6.04 23.15 1.25
C ILE A 455 4.68 22.90 0.59
N PHE A 456 4.11 23.90 -0.09
CA PHE A 456 2.85 23.77 -0.82
C PHE A 456 3.03 23.24 -2.24
N ASP A 457 4.26 23.26 -2.77
CA ASP A 457 4.62 22.70 -4.07
C ASP A 457 5.21 21.30 -3.88
N ARG A 458 4.50 20.28 -4.37
CA ARG A 458 4.90 18.88 -4.29
C ARG A 458 6.33 18.64 -4.80
N ASP A 459 6.68 19.22 -5.94
CA ASP A 459 7.94 18.95 -6.60
C ASP A 459 9.09 19.68 -5.90
N ALA A 460 8.86 20.89 -5.39
CA ALA A 460 9.81 21.60 -4.54
C ALA A 460 10.05 20.84 -3.23
N PHE A 461 8.98 20.34 -2.61
CA PHE A 461 9.06 19.51 -1.41
C PHE A 461 9.85 18.22 -1.64
N ALA A 462 9.56 17.49 -2.73
CA ALA A 462 10.27 16.29 -3.10
C ALA A 462 11.75 16.55 -3.40
N ARG A 463 12.07 17.63 -4.13
CA ARG A 463 13.45 18.06 -4.40
C ARG A 463 14.21 18.39 -3.12
N HIS A 464 13.58 19.09 -2.18
CA HIS A 464 14.19 19.40 -0.89
C HIS A 464 14.53 18.12 -0.13
N ALA A 465 13.54 17.23 0.05
CA ALA A 465 13.73 15.97 0.78
C ALA A 465 14.86 15.13 0.15
N LEU A 466 14.79 14.83 -1.15
CA LEU A 466 15.80 14.00 -1.81
C LEU A 466 17.18 14.68 -1.84
N GLY A 467 17.23 16.00 -1.98
CA GLY A 467 18.47 16.77 -1.96
C GLY A 467 19.24 16.65 -0.64
N LEU A 468 18.56 16.54 0.50
CA LEU A 468 19.19 16.37 1.81
C LEU A 468 19.98 15.06 1.97
N ILE A 469 19.63 14.02 1.19
CA ILE A 469 20.36 12.74 1.12
C ILE A 469 21.17 12.60 -0.18
N GLY A 470 21.29 13.70 -0.93
CA GLY A 470 22.01 13.80 -2.19
C GLY A 470 21.41 12.95 -3.33
N ARG A 471 20.09 12.78 -3.36
CA ARG A 471 19.39 11.97 -4.37
C ARG A 471 18.77 12.79 -5.48
#